data_AF-A0A6M2D4B0-F1
#
_entry.id   AF-A0A6M2D4B0-F1
#
_cell.length_a   1.000
_cell.length_b   1.000
_cell.length_c   1.000
_cell.angle_alpha   90.00
_cell.angle_beta   90.00
_cell.angle_gamma   90.00
#
_symmetry.space_group_name_H-M   'P 1'
#
loop_
_entity.id
_entity.type
_entity.pdbx_description
1 polymer ?
#
loop_
_entity_poly.entity_id
_entity_poly.type
_entity_poly.pdbx_seq_one_letter_code
_entity_poly.pdbx_strand_id
1 'polypeptide(L)'
;MLDTPCPEVFEEFLREASEPKLWNNYNLEFVEFGCDAPDLVGMVVTMKQVTDRNTTLATRAARFLQGKHHIDNARALETMNGSSLFVKRVCGLLRVDKAQALDKIAACLIDVADMKKFLRLAGVVHRDLVCGETVDGRTQLADLNEDCLRYLRRYLKFSDIRHSPA
;
A
#
# COMPACT_ATOMS: atom_id res chain seq x y z
N MET A 1 -32.60 14.43 6.99
CA MET A 1 -32.06 14.61 8.34
C MET A 1 -31.19 13.41 8.61
N LEU A 2 -29.88 13.55 8.45
CA LEU A 2 -28.91 12.52 8.81
C LEU A 2 -28.39 12.91 10.19
N ASP A 3 -28.47 11.97 11.13
CA ASP A 3 -27.96 12.11 12.50
C ASP A 3 -26.49 12.53 12.45
N THR A 4 -26.20 13.76 12.89
CA THR A 4 -24.85 14.16 13.23
C THR A 4 -24.33 13.24 14.34
N PRO A 5 -23.14 12.66 14.20
CA PRO A 5 -22.62 11.74 15.21
C PRO A 5 -22.51 12.43 16.57
N CYS A 6 -22.91 11.70 17.62
CA CYS A 6 -22.94 12.16 19.00
C CYS A 6 -21.55 12.72 19.41
N PRO A 7 -21.47 13.92 20.03
CA PRO A 7 -20.21 14.54 20.45
C PRO A 7 -19.29 13.62 21.26
N GLU A 8 -19.87 12.70 22.04
CA GLU A 8 -19.16 11.76 22.91
C GLU A 8 -18.29 10.75 22.12
N VAL A 9 -18.75 10.27 20.96
CA VAL A 9 -18.00 9.34 20.09
C VAL A 9 -16.82 10.06 19.43
N PHE A 10 -16.99 11.35 19.16
CA PHE A 10 -15.98 12.18 18.53
C PHE A 10 -14.85 12.54 19.50
N GLU A 11 -15.17 12.80 20.77
CA GLU A 11 -14.16 13.04 21.83
C GLU A 11 -13.33 11.80 22.17
N GLU A 12 -13.94 10.60 22.14
CA GLU A 12 -13.20 9.35 22.35
C GLU A 12 -12.24 9.06 21.18
N PHE A 13 -12.70 9.27 19.94
CA PHE A 13 -11.84 9.20 18.75
C PHE A 13 -10.67 10.20 18.84
N LEU A 14 -10.95 11.43 19.24
CA LEU A 14 -9.95 12.49 19.48
C LEU A 14 -8.89 12.10 20.52
N ARG A 15 -9.32 11.48 21.64
CA ARG A 15 -8.41 11.04 22.70
C ARG A 15 -7.46 9.92 22.25
N GLU A 16 -7.90 9.08 21.32
CA GLU A 16 -7.11 7.96 20.82
C GLU A 16 -6.28 8.31 19.58
N ALA A 17 -6.68 9.33 18.83
CA ALA A 17 -6.09 9.78 17.58
C ALA A 17 -4.85 10.67 17.80
N SER A 18 -3.76 10.08 18.30
CA SER A 18 -2.45 10.72 18.12
C SER A 18 -2.12 10.80 16.62
N GLU A 19 -1.48 11.88 16.16
CA GLU A 19 -1.11 12.05 14.75
C GLU A 19 -0.44 10.80 14.15
N PRO A 20 0.52 10.12 14.82
CA PRO A 20 1.12 8.90 14.29
C PRO A 20 0.13 7.75 14.07
N LYS A 21 -0.93 7.63 14.90
CA LYS A 21 -1.96 6.61 14.73
C LYS A 21 -2.88 6.94 13.55
N LEU A 22 -3.21 8.22 13.35
CA LEU A 22 -3.99 8.68 12.20
C LEU A 22 -3.26 8.43 10.88
N TRP A 23 -1.97 8.76 10.80
CA TRP A 23 -1.16 8.54 9.61
C TRP A 23 -0.99 7.05 9.25
N ASN A 24 -1.20 6.13 10.20
CA ASN A 24 -1.16 4.69 9.93
C ASN A 24 -2.55 4.07 9.64
N ASN A 25 -3.62 4.87 9.67
CA ASN A 25 -4.96 4.41 9.32
C ASN A 25 -5.20 4.52 7.81
N TYR A 26 -5.04 3.40 7.11
CA TYR A 26 -5.31 3.30 5.65
C TYR A 26 -6.78 3.06 5.30
N ASN A 27 -7.65 2.89 6.30
CA ASN A 27 -9.08 2.65 6.10
C ASN A 27 -9.93 3.92 6.25
N LEU A 28 -9.32 5.04 6.67
CA LEU A 28 -10.02 6.32 6.75
C LEU A 28 -10.43 6.77 5.34
N GLU A 29 -11.73 6.75 5.07
CA GLU A 29 -12.33 7.04 3.76
C GLU A 29 -12.90 8.46 3.69
N PHE A 30 -13.65 8.88 4.72
CA PHE A 30 -14.24 10.20 4.81
C PHE A 30 -14.29 10.64 6.26
N VAL A 31 -14.31 11.96 6.47
CA VAL A 31 -14.62 12.56 7.77
C VAL A 31 -15.64 13.68 7.54
N GLU A 32 -16.76 13.60 8.24
CA GLU A 32 -17.75 14.67 8.31
C GLU A 32 -17.60 15.38 9.66
N PHE A 33 -17.56 16.71 9.63
CA PHE A 33 -17.46 17.53 10.85
C PHE A 33 -18.74 18.35 11.02
N GLY A 34 -19.27 18.36 12.25
CA GLY A 34 -20.25 19.35 12.68
C GLY A 34 -19.60 20.72 12.83
N CYS A 35 -20.36 21.80 12.62
CA CYS A 35 -19.83 23.13 12.37
C CYS A 35 -19.19 23.90 13.55
N ASP A 36 -19.12 23.37 14.77
CA ASP A 36 -18.96 24.24 15.95
C ASP A 36 -17.76 23.96 16.88
N ALA A 37 -16.58 23.61 16.34
CA ALA A 37 -15.39 23.43 17.19
C ALA A 37 -14.13 24.09 16.62
N PRO A 38 -13.78 25.31 17.09
CA PRO A 38 -12.62 26.07 16.61
C PRO A 38 -11.26 25.40 16.91
N ASP A 39 -11.19 24.53 17.92
CA ASP A 39 -9.98 23.77 18.26
C ASP A 39 -9.73 22.55 17.34
N LEU A 40 -10.63 22.28 16.38
CA LEU A 40 -10.51 21.13 15.47
C LEU A 40 -9.86 21.46 14.13
N VAL A 41 -9.56 22.72 13.81
CA VAL A 41 -9.06 23.11 12.48
C VAL A 41 -7.81 22.32 12.09
N GLY A 42 -6.86 22.15 13.03
CA GLY A 42 -5.66 21.35 12.80
C GLY A 42 -5.98 19.88 12.51
N MET A 43 -6.88 19.27 13.29
CA MET A 43 -7.24 17.86 13.11
C MET A 43 -8.05 17.63 11.83
N VAL A 44 -8.94 18.56 11.46
CA VAL A 44 -9.69 18.56 10.20
C VAL A 44 -8.73 18.54 9.00
N VAL A 45 -7.70 19.40 9.03
CA VAL A 45 -6.67 19.44 7.99
C VAL A 45 -5.91 18.12 7.93
N THR A 46 -5.46 17.58 9.07
CA THR A 46 -4.76 16.30 9.13
C THR A 46 -5.61 15.15 8.60
N MET A 47 -6.87 15.05 8.99
CA MET A 47 -7.80 14.02 8.51
C MET A 47 -8.06 14.12 7.02
N LYS A 48 -8.18 15.34 6.48
CA LYS A 48 -8.29 15.57 5.04
C LYS A 48 -7.04 15.10 4.30
N GLN A 49 -5.84 15.43 4.81
CA GLN A 49 -4.59 14.97 4.21
C GLN A 49 -4.46 13.44 4.23
N VAL A 50 -4.87 12.79 5.32
CA VAL A 50 -4.87 11.32 5.44
C VAL A 50 -5.84 10.68 4.45
N THR A 51 -7.06 11.20 4.33
CA THR A 51 -8.07 10.67 3.39
C THR A 51 -7.65 10.86 1.92
N ASP A 52 -7.10 12.02 1.57
CA ASP A 52 -6.55 12.29 0.23
C ASP A 52 -5.38 11.35 -0.11
N ARG A 53 -4.47 11.15 0.85
CA ARG A 53 -3.36 10.20 0.72
C ARG A 53 -3.87 8.78 0.51
N ASN A 54 -4.77 8.31 1.36
CA ASN A 54 -5.33 6.95 1.30
C ASN A 54 -6.05 6.71 -0.04
N THR A 55 -6.82 7.68 -0.51
CA THR A 55 -7.50 7.62 -1.81
C THR A 55 -6.50 7.55 -2.97
N THR A 56 -5.42 8.33 -2.89
CA THR A 56 -4.33 8.31 -3.87
C THR A 56 -3.63 6.95 -3.90
N LEU A 57 -3.30 6.39 -2.74
CA LEU A 57 -2.69 5.07 -2.60
C LEU A 57 -3.61 3.97 -3.14
N ALA A 58 -4.88 3.96 -2.74
CA ALA A 58 -5.87 2.99 -3.22
C ALA A 58 -6.00 3.05 -4.76
N THR A 59 -5.99 4.25 -5.34
CA THR A 59 -6.07 4.44 -6.79
C THR A 59 -4.82 3.94 -7.49
N ARG A 60 -3.62 4.20 -6.95
CA ARG A 60 -2.35 3.68 -7.49
C ARG A 60 -2.27 2.15 -7.42
N ALA A 61 -2.65 1.57 -6.29
CA ALA A 61 -2.73 0.13 -6.11
C ALA A 61 -3.70 -0.52 -7.12
N ALA A 62 -4.89 0.08 -7.32
CA ALA A 62 -5.85 -0.42 -8.31
C ALA A 62 -5.32 -0.30 -9.75
N ARG A 63 -4.56 0.75 -10.09
CA ARG A 63 -3.88 0.86 -11.40
C ARG A 63 -2.87 -0.25 -11.61
N PHE A 64 -2.19 -0.71 -10.55
CA PHE A 64 -1.30 -1.87 -10.64
C PHE A 64 -2.09 -3.11 -11.11
N LEU A 65 -3.25 -3.37 -10.50
CA LEU A 65 -4.15 -4.47 -10.90
C LEU A 65 -4.66 -4.37 -12.34
N GLN A 66 -4.68 -3.16 -12.91
CA GLN A 66 -5.03 -2.90 -14.32
C GLN A 66 -3.84 -3.09 -15.29
N GLY A 67 -2.68 -3.58 -14.81
CA GLY A 67 -1.49 -3.80 -15.62
C GLY A 67 -0.51 -2.63 -15.66
N LYS A 68 -0.76 -1.53 -14.91
CA LYS A 68 0.18 -0.39 -14.84
C LYS A 68 1.27 -0.65 -13.82
N HIS A 69 2.24 -1.48 -14.20
CA HIS A 69 3.29 -2.04 -13.35
C HIS A 69 4.44 -1.07 -12.99
N HIS A 70 4.11 0.15 -12.55
CA HIS A 70 5.10 1.12 -12.05
C HIS A 70 5.45 0.83 -10.58
N ILE A 71 6.69 1.11 -10.16
CA ILE A 71 7.14 0.86 -8.78
C ILE A 71 6.26 1.57 -7.74
N ASP A 72 5.84 2.81 -7.99
CA ASP A 72 4.93 3.53 -7.08
C ASP A 72 3.57 2.87 -6.93
N ASN A 73 3.08 2.22 -8.00
CA ASN A 73 1.82 1.48 -7.96
C ASN A 73 1.99 0.16 -7.20
N ALA A 74 3.14 -0.51 -7.36
CA ALA A 74 3.50 -1.71 -6.60
C ALA A 74 3.68 -1.40 -5.11
N ARG A 75 4.35 -0.29 -4.77
CA ARG A 75 4.49 0.22 -3.40
C ARG A 75 3.13 0.53 -2.78
N ALA A 76 2.24 1.16 -3.53
CA ALA A 76 0.89 1.43 -3.07
C ALA A 76 0.09 0.13 -2.84
N LEU A 77 0.23 -0.87 -3.72
CA LEU A 77 -0.38 -2.20 -3.53
C LEU A 77 0.10 -2.87 -2.23
N GLU A 78 1.41 -2.89 -1.99
CA GLU A 78 1.98 -3.47 -0.77
C GLU A 78 1.52 -2.72 0.49
N THR A 79 1.41 -1.39 0.41
CA THR A 79 0.97 -0.53 1.51
C THR A 79 -0.52 -0.69 1.84
N MET A 80 -1.36 -0.78 0.82
CA MET A 80 -2.81 -0.85 0.95
C MET A 80 -3.33 -2.27 1.15
N ASN A 81 -2.45 -3.27 1.19
CA ASN A 81 -2.85 -4.65 1.43
C ASN A 81 -3.57 -4.78 2.79
N GLY A 82 -4.70 -5.48 2.80
CA GLY A 82 -5.56 -5.62 3.98
C GLY A 82 -6.47 -4.41 4.27
N SER A 83 -6.37 -3.32 3.51
CA SER A 83 -7.26 -2.17 3.66
C SER A 83 -8.65 -2.41 3.04
N SER A 84 -9.71 -2.14 3.78
CA SER A 84 -11.09 -2.20 3.28
C SER A 84 -11.37 -1.12 2.21
N LEU A 85 -10.76 0.06 2.37
CA LEU A 85 -10.84 1.15 1.39
C LEU A 85 -10.27 0.71 0.04
N PHE A 86 -9.15 -0.02 0.05
CA PHE A 86 -8.56 -0.53 -1.17
C PHE A 86 -9.50 -1.50 -1.89
N VAL A 87 -10.08 -2.46 -1.18
CA VAL A 87 -11.05 -3.41 -1.76
C VAL A 87 -12.24 -2.66 -2.38
N LYS A 88 -12.83 -1.71 -1.64
CA LYS A 88 -13.93 -0.87 -2.14
C LYS A 88 -13.54 -0.11 -3.41
N ARG A 89 -12.33 0.45 -3.44
CA ARG A 89 -11.79 1.18 -4.60
C ARG A 89 -11.61 0.26 -5.81
N VAL A 90 -11.14 -0.96 -5.61
CA VAL A 90 -11.00 -1.98 -6.66
C VAL A 90 -12.36 -2.39 -7.21
N CYS A 91 -13.34 -2.66 -6.35
CA CYS A 91 -14.71 -2.97 -6.77
C CYS A 91 -15.28 -1.85 -7.66
N GLY A 92 -15.14 -0.59 -7.24
CA GLY A 92 -15.64 0.55 -8.00
C GLY A 92 -14.91 0.77 -9.33
N LEU A 93 -13.57 0.68 -9.35
CA LEU A 93 -12.77 0.93 -10.54
C LEU A 93 -12.84 -0.20 -11.58
N LEU A 94 -12.85 -1.45 -11.12
CA LEU A 94 -12.89 -2.63 -11.99
C LEU A 94 -14.32 -3.09 -12.29
N ARG A 95 -15.33 -2.52 -11.62
CA ARG A 95 -16.75 -2.93 -11.72
C ARG A 95 -16.93 -4.42 -11.42
N VAL A 96 -16.27 -4.88 -10.36
CA VAL A 96 -16.31 -6.26 -9.88
C VAL A 96 -16.91 -6.31 -8.48
N ASP A 97 -17.41 -7.48 -8.09
CA ASP A 97 -17.84 -7.69 -6.71
C ASP A 97 -16.65 -7.82 -5.75
N LYS A 98 -16.96 -7.87 -4.44
CA LYS A 98 -15.95 -7.95 -3.38
C LYS A 98 -15.11 -9.22 -3.46
N ALA A 99 -15.71 -10.37 -3.77
CA ALA A 99 -14.99 -11.64 -3.82
C ALA A 99 -13.99 -11.64 -4.99
N GLN A 100 -14.44 -11.22 -6.17
CA GLN A 100 -13.61 -11.05 -7.36
C GLN A 100 -12.48 -10.03 -7.14
N ALA A 101 -12.76 -8.93 -6.42
CA ALA A 101 -11.72 -7.96 -6.07
C ALA A 101 -10.65 -8.60 -5.18
N LEU A 102 -11.05 -9.35 -4.14
CA LEU A 102 -10.12 -10.04 -3.24
C LEU A 102 -9.29 -11.09 -3.98
N ASP A 103 -9.89 -11.87 -4.87
CA ASP A 103 -9.18 -12.86 -5.67
C ASP A 103 -8.14 -12.21 -6.59
N LYS A 104 -8.50 -11.10 -7.25
CA LYS A 104 -7.57 -10.32 -8.09
C LYS A 104 -6.42 -9.74 -7.26
N ILE A 105 -6.72 -9.20 -6.08
CA ILE A 105 -5.70 -8.67 -5.16
C ILE A 105 -4.77 -9.79 -4.72
N ALA A 106 -5.30 -10.95 -4.30
CA ALA A 106 -4.53 -12.09 -3.84
C ALA A 106 -3.62 -12.64 -4.94
N ALA A 107 -4.15 -12.86 -6.14
CA ALA A 107 -3.37 -13.31 -7.29
C ALA A 107 -2.22 -12.34 -7.61
N CYS A 108 -2.49 -11.04 -7.56
CA CYS A 108 -1.48 -10.01 -7.80
C CYS A 108 -0.42 -9.97 -6.70
N LEU A 109 -0.80 -10.12 -5.43
CA LEU A 109 0.15 -10.16 -4.32
C LEU A 109 1.04 -11.40 -4.37
N ILE A 110 0.51 -12.56 -4.76
CA ILE A 110 1.30 -13.77 -5.02
C ILE A 110 2.34 -13.49 -6.11
N ASP A 111 1.92 -12.80 -7.18
CA ASP A 111 2.81 -12.45 -8.28
C ASP A 111 3.94 -11.51 -7.87
N VAL A 112 3.63 -10.53 -7.03
CA VAL A 112 4.59 -9.53 -6.52
C VAL A 112 5.47 -10.08 -5.39
N ALA A 113 5.08 -11.20 -4.78
CA ALA A 113 5.90 -11.95 -3.83
C ALA A 113 7.00 -12.79 -4.51
N ASP A 114 6.96 -12.94 -5.83
CA ASP A 114 8.07 -13.48 -6.60
C ASP A 114 9.26 -12.50 -6.58
N MET A 115 10.44 -12.99 -6.18
CA MET A 115 11.61 -12.13 -6.02
C MET A 115 12.09 -11.57 -7.37
N LYS A 116 12.04 -12.34 -8.45
CA LYS A 116 12.49 -11.88 -9.77
C LYS A 116 11.59 -10.75 -10.27
N LYS A 117 10.27 -10.90 -10.11
CA LYS A 117 9.29 -9.85 -10.42
C LYS A 117 9.49 -8.62 -9.56
N PHE A 118 9.70 -8.81 -8.25
CA PHE A 118 10.03 -7.71 -7.34
C PHE A 118 11.26 -6.93 -7.82
N LEU A 119 12.39 -7.60 -8.09
CA LEU A 119 13.62 -6.96 -8.55
C LEU A 119 13.45 -6.22 -9.88
N ARG A 120 12.62 -6.76 -10.80
CA ARG A 120 12.29 -6.09 -12.06
C ARG A 120 11.43 -4.84 -11.85
N LEU A 121 10.38 -4.94 -11.04
CA LEU A 121 9.52 -3.80 -10.69
C LEU A 121 10.29 -2.72 -9.93
N ALA A 122 11.24 -3.14 -9.11
CA ALA A 122 12.15 -2.27 -8.38
C ALA A 122 13.17 -1.55 -9.28
N GLY A 123 13.32 -1.99 -10.54
CA GLY A 123 14.36 -1.48 -11.44
C GLY A 123 15.78 -1.94 -11.09
N VAL A 124 15.92 -2.94 -10.21
CA VAL A 124 17.23 -3.52 -9.86
C VAL A 124 17.74 -4.42 -10.98
N VAL A 125 16.84 -5.14 -11.63
CA VAL A 125 17.15 -6.07 -12.73
C VAL A 125 16.30 -5.74 -13.95
N HIS A 126 16.90 -5.67 -15.14
CA HIS A 126 16.15 -5.37 -16.36
C HIS A 126 15.37 -6.59 -16.90
N ARG A 127 16.00 -7.77 -16.94
CA ARG A 127 15.39 -9.03 -17.41
C ARG A 127 15.59 -10.14 -16.41
N ASP A 128 16.82 -10.62 -16.30
CA ASP A 128 17.17 -11.77 -15.49
C ASP A 128 18.34 -11.44 -14.56
N LEU A 129 18.32 -12.07 -13.40
CA LEU A 129 19.43 -12.03 -12.46
C LEU A 129 20.44 -13.09 -12.91
N VAL A 130 21.56 -12.63 -13.46
CA VAL A 130 22.66 -13.51 -13.88
C VAL A 130 23.85 -13.21 -13.00
N CYS A 131 24.48 -14.27 -12.49
CA CYS A 131 25.73 -14.13 -11.77
C CYS A 131 26.90 -13.94 -12.75
N GLY A 132 27.83 -13.05 -12.38
CA GLY A 132 29.15 -12.99 -13.00
C GLY A 132 30.06 -14.12 -12.51
N GLU A 133 31.32 -14.11 -12.93
CA GLU A 133 32.30 -15.10 -12.45
C GLU A 133 32.35 -15.15 -10.91
N THR A 134 32.39 -16.37 -10.38
CA THR A 134 32.38 -16.61 -8.94
C THR A 134 33.72 -16.23 -8.34
N VAL A 135 33.79 -15.04 -7.75
CA VAL A 135 34.93 -14.63 -6.93
C VAL A 135 34.76 -15.28 -5.56
N ASP A 136 35.64 -16.20 -5.20
CA ASP A 136 35.83 -16.77 -3.84
C ASP A 136 34.86 -17.85 -3.34
N GLY A 137 34.21 -18.64 -4.22
CA GLY A 137 33.45 -19.83 -3.80
C GLY A 137 32.27 -19.54 -2.86
N ARG A 138 31.84 -18.28 -2.76
CA ARG A 138 30.68 -17.86 -1.97
C ARG A 138 29.40 -18.14 -2.74
N THR A 139 28.37 -18.59 -2.03
CA THR A 139 27.02 -18.71 -2.56
C THR A 139 26.53 -17.34 -3.02
N GLN A 140 26.13 -17.25 -4.28
CA GLN A 140 25.63 -16.03 -4.90
C GLN A 140 24.11 -16.03 -4.94
N LEU A 141 23.53 -14.87 -5.23
CA LEU A 141 22.07 -14.71 -5.19
C LEU A 141 21.35 -15.57 -6.26
N ALA A 142 22.01 -15.87 -7.39
CA ALA A 142 21.46 -16.78 -8.41
C ALA A 142 21.58 -18.27 -8.02
N ASP A 143 22.41 -18.61 -7.04
CA ASP A 143 22.53 -19.98 -6.52
C ASP A 143 21.41 -20.33 -5.53
N LEU A 144 20.64 -19.32 -5.09
CA LEU A 144 19.52 -19.51 -4.19
C LEU A 144 18.32 -20.12 -4.94
N ASN A 145 17.72 -21.16 -4.34
CA ASN A 145 16.45 -21.69 -4.84
C ASN A 145 15.28 -20.72 -4.58
N GLU A 146 14.14 -20.98 -5.22
CA GLU A 146 12.94 -20.14 -5.10
C GLU A 146 12.43 -20.00 -3.65
N ASP A 147 12.61 -21.01 -2.80
CA ASP A 147 12.17 -20.93 -1.40
C ASP A 147 13.06 -19.97 -0.58
N CYS A 148 14.37 -20.00 -0.79
CA CYS A 148 15.30 -19.03 -0.21
C CYS A 148 14.99 -17.61 -0.67
N LEU A 149 14.71 -17.43 -1.97
CA LEU A 149 14.33 -16.13 -2.53
C LEU A 149 13.01 -15.63 -1.94
N ARG A 150 12.00 -16.50 -1.82
CA ARG A 150 10.72 -16.16 -1.17
C ARG A 150 10.91 -15.80 0.30
N TYR A 151 11.82 -16.47 1.01
CA TYR A 151 12.15 -16.14 2.39
C TYR A 151 12.78 -14.75 2.50
N LEU A 152 13.76 -14.42 1.66
CA LEU A 152 14.37 -13.09 1.60
C LEU A 152 13.35 -12.00 1.29
N ARG A 153 12.41 -12.25 0.38
CA ARG A 153 11.36 -11.29 0.00
C ARG A 153 10.50 -10.83 1.18
N ARG A 154 10.35 -11.64 2.24
CA ARG A 154 9.61 -11.25 3.46
C ARG A 154 10.24 -10.07 4.19
N TYR A 155 11.53 -9.84 3.99
CA TYR A 155 12.30 -8.78 4.65
C TYR A 155 12.52 -7.55 3.76
N LEU A 156 12.16 -7.61 2.48
CA LEU A 156 12.32 -6.51 1.54
C LEU A 156 10.97 -5.90 1.21
N LYS A 157 10.85 -4.57 1.29
CA LYS A 157 9.67 -3.84 0.84
C LYS A 157 10.02 -2.88 -0.30
N PHE A 158 9.04 -2.51 -1.10
CA PHE A 158 9.24 -1.46 -2.12
C PHE A 158 9.56 -0.09 -1.52
N SER A 159 9.21 0.13 -0.25
CA SER A 159 9.60 1.32 0.52
C SER A 159 11.10 1.40 0.81
N ASP A 160 11.79 0.26 0.83
CA ASP A 160 13.20 0.20 1.24
C ASP A 160 14.15 0.54 0.08
N ILE A 161 13.62 0.54 -1.14
CA ILE A 161 14.37 0.82 -2.36
C ILE A 161 14.50 2.33 -2.52
N ARG A 162 15.71 2.85 -2.29
CA ARG A 162 16.05 4.25 -2.55
C ARG A 162 16.08 4.50 -4.04
N HIS A 163 15.31 5.49 -4.49
CA HIS A 163 15.49 6.01 -5.83
C HIS A 163 16.72 6.90 -5.85
N SER A 164 17.62 6.69 -6.81
CA SER A 164 18.55 7.75 -7.17
C SER A 164 17.70 8.92 -7.67
N PRO A 165 17.94 10.17 -7.22
CA PRO A 165 17.35 11.31 -7.90
C PRO A 165 17.77 11.25 -9.37
N ALA A 166 16.78 11.40 -10.26
CA ALA A 166 17.01 11.53 -11.69
C ALA A 166 17.76 12.83 -12.00
#